data_AF-A0A2E0KS88-F1
#
_entry.id   AF-A0A2E0KS88-F1
#
_cell.length_a   1.000
_cell.length_b   1.000
_cell.length_c   1.000
_cell.angle_alpha   90.00
_cell.angle_beta   90.00
_cell.angle_gamma   90.00
#
_symmetry.space_group_name_H-M   'P 1'
#
loop_
_entity.id
_entity.type
_entity.pdbx_description
1 polymer ?
#
loop_
_entity_poly.entity_id
_entity_poly.type
_entity_poly.pdbx_seq_one_letter_code
_entity_poly.pdbx_strand_id
1 'polypeptide(L)' 'MDLVASSADDAEHRCYSIIGSRHKVNRRAINIDSVSEIDPRTSSEPMVLNAFRDQIAAAGGPIAPVVEEE' A
#
# COMPACT_ATOMS: atom_id res chain seq x y z
N MET A 1 3.51 3.93 -0.69
CA MET A 1 2.12 3.83 -1.19
C MET A 1 1.66 2.44 -0.85
N ASP A 2 0.56 2.35 -0.12
CA ASP A 2 0.02 1.05 0.27
C ASP A 2 -1.09 0.67 -0.70
N LEU A 3 -1.17 -0.61 -1.02
CA LEU A 3 -2.06 -1.09 -2.06
C LEU A 3 -2.46 -2.52 -1.77
N VAL A 4 -3.70 -2.84 -2.14
CA VAL A 4 -4.25 -4.19 -2.01
C VAL A 4 -3.83 -4.98 -3.25
N ALA A 5 -3.15 -6.09 -3.04
CA ALA A 5 -2.66 -7.00 -4.07
C ALA A 5 -2.67 -8.44 -3.56
N SER A 6 -2.71 -9.40 -4.49
CA SER A 6 -2.65 -10.84 -4.17
C SER A 6 -1.23 -11.41 -4.09
N SER A 7 -0.24 -10.70 -4.62
CA SER A 7 1.18 -11.06 -4.58
C SER A 7 2.07 -9.83 -4.76
N ALA A 8 3.38 -9.97 -4.51
CA ALA A 8 4.37 -8.93 -4.78
C ALA A 8 4.37 -8.50 -6.27
N ASP A 9 4.26 -9.45 -7.21
CA ASP A 9 4.20 -9.12 -8.64
C ASP A 9 2.94 -8.29 -8.98
N ASP A 10 1.76 -8.65 -8.45
CA ASP A 10 0.54 -7.85 -8.65
C ASP A 10 0.68 -6.46 -8.02
N ALA A 11 1.34 -6.38 -6.85
CA ALA A 11 1.61 -5.13 -6.17
C ALA A 11 2.45 -4.17 -7.02
N GLU A 12 3.55 -4.67 -7.61
CA GLU A 12 4.39 -3.90 -8.51
C GLU A 12 3.62 -3.44 -9.75
N HIS A 13 2.89 -4.35 -10.38
CA HIS A 13 2.11 -4.05 -11.58
C HIS A 13 1.08 -2.94 -11.34
N ARG A 14 0.40 -2.97 -10.19
CA ARG A 14 -0.52 -1.90 -9.75
C ARG A 14 0.22 -0.60 -9.47
N CYS A 15 1.37 -0.66 -8.78
CA CYS A 15 2.20 0.50 -8.51
C CYS A 15 2.58 1.23 -9.81
N TYR A 16 3.13 0.51 -10.80
CA TYR A 16 3.48 1.08 -12.10
C TYR A 16 2.28 1.70 -12.81
N SER A 17 1.12 1.04 -12.74
CA SER A 17 -0.12 1.51 -13.40
C SER A 17 -0.64 2.80 -12.75
N ILE A 18 -0.66 2.87 -11.42
CA ILE A 18 -1.12 4.04 -10.66
C ILE A 18 -0.17 5.22 -10.87
N ILE A 19 1.14 5.01 -10.69
CA ILE A 19 2.12 6.08 -10.86
C ILE A 19 2.15 6.55 -12.32
N GLY A 20 2.12 5.63 -13.28
CA GLY A 20 2.15 5.97 -14.70
C GLY A 20 0.93 6.77 -15.15
N SER A 21 -0.27 6.41 -14.69
CA SER A 21 -1.51 7.12 -15.06
C SER A 21 -1.67 8.48 -14.35
N ARG A 22 -1.41 8.51 -13.03
CA ARG A 22 -1.59 9.70 -12.18
C ARG A 22 -0.51 10.75 -12.44
N HIS A 23 0.73 10.33 -12.67
CA HIS A 23 1.87 11.25 -12.82
C HIS A 23 2.42 11.30 -14.25
N LYS A 24 1.82 10.59 -15.21
CA LYS A 24 2.25 10.54 -16.63
C LYS A 24 3.70 10.09 -16.81
N VAL A 25 4.13 9.12 -15.99
CA VAL A 25 5.48 8.57 -15.99
C VAL A 25 5.52 7.24 -16.73
N ASN A 26 6.61 6.98 -17.46
CA ASN A 26 6.82 5.69 -18.12
C ASN A 26 7.33 4.64 -17.10
N ARG A 27 6.92 3.37 -17.22
CA ARG A 27 7.32 2.27 -16.31
C ARG A 27 8.83 2.20 -16.10
N ARG A 28 9.62 2.45 -17.16
CA ARG A 28 11.10 2.42 -17.11
C ARG A 28 11.74 3.52 -16.28
N ALA A 29 11.01 4.57 -15.94
CA ALA A 29 11.49 5.69 -15.12
C ALA A 29 11.13 5.55 -13.63
N ILE A 30 10.46 4.45 -13.26
CA ILE A 30 10.03 4.17 -11.90
C ILE A 30 10.96 3.08 -11.35
N ASN A 31 11.66 3.39 -10.25
CA ASN A 31 12.42 2.42 -9.48
C ASN A 31 11.62 2.10 -8.21
N ILE A 32 11.42 0.81 -7.93
CA ILE A 32 10.80 0.34 -6.69
C ILE A 32 11.94 -0.13 -5.79
N ASP A 33 12.14 0.54 -4.65
CA ASP A 33 13.22 0.20 -3.73
C ASP A 33 12.95 -1.09 -2.96
N SER A 34 11.70 -1.30 -2.55
CA SER A 34 11.28 -2.50 -1.82
C SER A 34 9.79 -2.78 -1.97
N VAL A 35 9.41 -4.05 -1.87
CA VAL A 35 8.02 -4.51 -1.77
C VAL A 35 7.91 -5.40 -0.54
N SER A 36 7.03 -5.04 0.39
CA SER A 36 6.82 -5.79 1.64
C SER A 36 5.34 -5.85 1.98
N GLU A 37 4.94 -6.94 2.64
CA GLU A 37 3.62 -7.05 3.25
C GLU A 37 3.54 -6.15 4.49
N ILE A 38 2.37 -5.54 4.71
CA ILE A 38 2.11 -4.66 5.85
C ILE A 38 0.85 -5.11 6.58
N ASP A 39 0.74 -4.75 7.87
CA ASP A 39 -0.53 -4.87 8.60
C ASP A 39 -1.49 -3.77 8.10
N PRO A 40 -2.69 -4.12 7.58
CA PRO A 40 -3.65 -3.14 7.08
C PRO A 40 -4.10 -2.11 8.13
N ARG A 41 -3.94 -2.40 9.43
CA ARG A 41 -4.24 -1.45 10.52
C ARG A 41 -3.26 -0.28 10.60
N THR A 42 -2.05 -0.43 10.05
CA THR A 42 -1.00 0.60 10.06
C THR A 42 -1.04 1.50 8.83
N SER A 43 -1.83 1.15 7.82
CA SER A 43 -1.90 1.87 6.56
C SER A 43 -2.71 3.17 6.69
N SER A 44 -2.26 4.22 6.01
CA SER A 44 -3.02 5.47 5.86
C SER A 44 -3.86 5.51 4.57
N GLU A 45 -3.76 4.52 3.70
CA GLU A 45 -4.39 4.53 2.37
C GLU A 45 -5.88 4.16 2.45
N PRO A 46 -6.80 5.03 1.99
CA PRO A 46 -8.25 4.78 2.10
C PRO A 46 -8.71 3.50 1.42
N MET A 47 -8.06 3.12 0.31
CA MET A 47 -8.39 1.88 -0.41
C MET A 47 -8.06 0.62 0.40
N VAL A 48 -6.94 0.63 1.11
CA VAL A 48 -6.52 -0.47 1.99
C VAL A 48 -7.45 -0.54 3.20
N LEU A 49 -7.69 0.59 3.87
CA LEU A 49 -8.61 0.67 5.01
C LEU A 49 -10.02 0.20 4.67
N ASN A 50 -10.52 0.54 3.48
CA ASN A 50 -11.84 0.10 3.03
C ASN A 50 -11.87 -1.40 2.69
N ALA A 51 -10.86 -1.92 2.00
CA ALA A 51 -10.81 -3.33 1.62
C ALA A 51 -10.73 -4.27 2.84
N PHE A 52 -10.03 -3.84 3.89
CA PHE A 52 -9.81 -4.64 5.10
C PHE A 52 -10.63 -4.16 6.30
N ARG A 53 -11.69 -3.37 6.08
CA ARG A 53 -12.47 -2.71 7.14
C ARG A 53 -12.93 -3.67 8.24
N ASP A 54 -13.48 -4.83 7.85
CA ASP A 54 -13.99 -5.82 8.80
C ASP A 54 -12.86 -6.48 9.60
N GLN A 55 -11.73 -6.73 8.95
CA GLN A 55 -10.54 -7.30 9.60
C GLN A 55 -9.93 -6.30 10.59
N ILE A 56 -9.83 -5.02 10.20
CA ILE A 56 -9.37 -3.94 11.06
C ILE A 56 -10.27 -3.82 12.29
N ALA A 57 -11.59 -3.84 12.11
CA ALA A 57 -12.54 -3.77 13.21
C ALA A 57 -12.43 -4.97 14.16
N ALA A 58 -12.31 -6.19 13.62
CA ALA A 58 -12.13 -7.41 14.42
C ALA A 58 -10.79 -7.43 15.18
N ALA A 59 -9.75 -6.84 14.62
CA ALA A 59 -8.40 -6.78 15.19
C ALA A 59 -8.16 -5.57 16.12
N GLY A 60 -9.22 -4.85 16.53
CA GLY A 60 -9.14 -3.78 17.53
C GLY A 60 -9.00 -2.36 16.99
N GLY A 61 -9.21 -2.14 15.69
CA GLY A 61 -9.20 -0.82 15.05
C GLY A 61 -7.85 -0.45 14.41
N PRO A 62 -7.78 0.73 13.75
CA PRO A 62 -6.55 1.22 13.14
C PRO A 62 -5.51 1.58 14.21
N ILE A 63 -4.25 1.30 13.91
CA ILE A 63 -3.10 1.59 14.77
C ILE A 63 -2.35 2.76 14.12
N ALA A 64 -2.04 3.79 14.91
CA ALA A 64 -1.18 4.87 14.42
C ALA A 64 0.20 4.29 14.04
N PRO A 65 0.78 4.64 12.88
CA PRO A 65 2.12 4.18 12.54
C PRO A 65 3.08 4.67 13.63
N VAL A 66 3.80 3.73 14.25
CA VAL A 66 4.87 4.07 15.19
C VAL A 66 5.95 4.73 14.34
N VAL A 67 6.05 6.05 14.44
CA VAL A 67 7.19 6.79 13.90
C VAL A 67 8.34 6.48 14.84
N GLU A 68 9.20 5.51 14.49
CA GLU A 68 10.54 5.44 15.07
C GLU A 68 11.28 6.69 14.55
N GLU A 69 11.36 7.71 15.41
CA GLU A 69 12.24 8.86 15.23
C GLU A 69 13.70 8.38 15.37
N GLU A 70 14.49 8.51 14.31
CA GLU A 70 15.95 8.38 14.32
C GLU A 70 16.63 9.72 14.69
#